data_AF-A0A097P5Z3-F1
#
_entry.id   AF-A0A097P5Z3-F1
#
_cell.length_a   1.000
_cell.length_b   1.000
_cell.length_c   1.000
_cell.angle_alpha   90.00
_cell.angle_beta   90.00
_cell.angle_gamma   90.00
#
_symmetry.space_group_name_H-M   'P 1'
#
loop_
_entity.id
_entity.type
_entity.pdbx_description
1 polymer ?
#
loop_
_entity_poly.entity_id
_entity_poly.type
_entity_poly.pdbx_seq_one_letter_code
_entity_poly.pdbx_strand_id
1 'polypeptide(L)'
;GHYLSNGRFKNADHQAVVNSNCSRLSIATFQNPAPDAIVYPLAIREGEEPIMGEPITFAEMYRRKMSRDIEHAKLKKLAKENPEALDKNMSVVVKPE
;
A
#
# COMPACT_ATOMS: atom_id res chain seq x y z
N GLY A 1 -3.21 0.12 2.63
CA GLY A 1 -4.61 0.44 2.26
C GLY A 1 -5.51 -0.43 3.10
N HIS A 2 -6.02 0.13 4.19
CA HIS A 2 -6.97 -0.47 5.15
C HIS A 2 -7.99 0.57 5.61
N TYR A 3 -8.24 1.54 4.73
CA TYR A 3 -8.92 2.79 5.04
C TYR A 3 -10.37 2.54 5.49
N LEU A 4 -11.14 1.79 4.69
CA LEU A 4 -12.57 1.56 4.99
C LEU A 4 -12.81 0.83 6.31
N SER A 5 -11.90 -0.09 6.70
CA SER A 5 -12.01 -0.88 7.93
C SER A 5 -11.42 -0.19 9.17
N ASN A 6 -10.87 1.03 9.02
CA ASN A 6 -10.03 1.69 10.04
C ASN A 6 -8.88 0.78 10.53
N GLY A 7 -8.14 0.16 9.60
CA GLY A 7 -7.01 -0.71 9.94
C GLY A 7 -7.36 -2.13 10.43
N ARG A 8 -8.64 -2.47 10.61
CA ARG A 8 -9.04 -3.78 11.19
C ARG A 8 -8.85 -4.98 10.28
N PHE A 9 -9.08 -4.81 8.98
CA PHE A 9 -8.81 -5.87 8.01
C PHE A 9 -7.36 -5.76 7.55
N LYS A 10 -6.67 -6.90 7.40
CA LYS A 10 -5.28 -6.98 6.97
C LYS A 10 -5.20 -7.48 5.54
N ASN A 11 -4.17 -7.05 4.81
CA ASN A 11 -3.89 -7.55 3.48
C ASN A 11 -3.19 -8.90 3.64
N ALA A 12 -3.53 -9.85 2.78
CA ALA A 12 -2.80 -11.10 2.69
C ALA A 12 -1.58 -10.89 1.80
N ASP A 13 -0.39 -11.02 2.39
CA ASP A 13 0.84 -11.15 1.59
C ASP A 13 0.76 -12.47 0.82
N HIS A 14 1.02 -12.40 -0.48
CA HIS A 14 0.95 -13.57 -1.36
C HIS A 14 2.03 -13.48 -2.45
N GLN A 15 2.52 -14.64 -2.85
CA GLN A 15 3.56 -14.77 -3.87
C GLN A 15 3.22 -15.94 -4.81
N ALA A 16 3.48 -15.75 -6.10
CA ALA A 16 3.56 -16.85 -7.05
C ALA A 16 5.03 -17.20 -7.29
N VAL A 17 5.41 -18.47 -7.09
CA VAL A 17 6.77 -18.97 -7.33
C VAL A 17 6.81 -19.84 -8.58
N VAL A 18 7.98 -19.91 -9.22
CA VAL A 18 8.22 -20.69 -10.45
C VAL A 18 8.83 -22.06 -10.14
N ASN A 19 8.71 -23.01 -11.06
CA ASN A 19 9.39 -24.30 -10.99
C ASN A 19 9.89 -24.74 -12.38
N SER A 20 10.80 -25.71 -12.42
CA SER A 20 11.43 -26.22 -13.66
C SER A 20 10.63 -27.31 -14.39
N ASN A 21 9.56 -27.81 -13.79
CA ASN A 21 8.94 -29.09 -14.17
C ASN A 21 7.65 -28.91 -14.96
N CYS A 22 6.88 -27.85 -14.68
CA CYS A 22 5.60 -27.62 -15.32
C CYS A 22 5.24 -26.14 -15.39
N SER A 23 4.39 -25.81 -16.36
CA SER A 23 3.77 -24.49 -16.45
C SER A 23 2.58 -24.38 -15.48
N ARG A 24 2.38 -23.18 -14.92
CA ARG A 24 1.21 -22.83 -14.11
C ARG A 24 0.47 -21.66 -14.75
N LEU A 25 -0.84 -21.81 -14.93
CA LEU A 25 -1.74 -20.74 -15.38
C LEU A 25 -2.71 -20.38 -14.27
N SER A 26 -2.94 -19.07 -14.08
CA SER A 26 -3.97 -18.56 -13.18
C SER A 26 -4.56 -17.27 -13.71
N ILE A 27 -5.84 -17.05 -13.46
CA ILE A 27 -6.56 -15.80 -13.79
C ILE A 27 -6.85 -15.07 -12.48
N ALA A 28 -6.51 -13.79 -12.41
CA ALA A 28 -6.82 -12.92 -11.28
C ALA A 28 -7.85 -11.87 -11.69
N THR A 29 -8.92 -11.72 -10.91
CA THR A 29 -9.93 -10.68 -11.07
C THR A 29 -9.90 -9.76 -9.87
N PHE A 30 -9.77 -8.46 -10.11
CA PHE A 30 -9.75 -7.44 -9.06
C PHE A 30 -11.07 -6.69 -9.04
N GLN A 31 -11.75 -6.68 -7.90
CA GLN A 31 -12.98 -5.92 -7.68
C GLN A 31 -12.63 -4.65 -6.93
N ASN A 32 -12.75 -3.52 -7.60
CA ASN A 32 -12.37 -2.21 -7.07
C ASN A 32 -13.58 -1.26 -7.07
N PRO A 33 -13.62 -0.28 -6.15
CA PRO A 33 -14.58 0.82 -6.21
C PRO A 33 -14.50 1.60 -7.53
N ALA A 34 -15.58 2.35 -7.83
CA ALA A 34 -15.56 3.32 -8.92
C ALA A 34 -14.49 4.40 -8.68
N PRO A 35 -13.88 4.99 -9.72
CA PRO A 35 -12.80 5.97 -9.57
C PRO A 35 -13.14 7.18 -8.69
N ASP A 36 -14.38 7.63 -8.73
CA ASP A 36 -14.94 8.75 -7.97
C ASP A 36 -15.49 8.34 -6.60
N ALA A 37 -15.54 7.04 -6.29
CA ALA A 37 -16.01 6.56 -4.99
C ALA A 37 -15.13 7.11 -3.87
N ILE A 38 -15.78 7.52 -2.78
CA ILE A 38 -15.10 8.07 -1.60
C ILE A 38 -14.49 6.94 -0.77
N VAL A 39 -13.22 7.11 -0.42
CA VAL A 39 -12.47 6.26 0.49
C VAL A 39 -12.30 7.02 1.81
N TYR A 40 -12.92 6.49 2.86
CA TYR A 40 -12.82 6.97 4.25
C TYR A 40 -13.25 5.84 5.21
N PRO A 41 -12.81 5.78 6.48
CA PRO A 41 -13.29 4.79 7.44
C PRO A 41 -14.82 4.77 7.52
N LEU A 42 -15.41 3.61 7.27
CA LEU A 42 -16.87 3.45 7.28
C LEU A 42 -17.43 3.28 8.69
N ALA A 43 -16.59 2.78 9.62
CA ALA A 43 -16.93 2.59 11.02
C ALA A 43 -15.73 2.91 11.91
N ILE A 44 -15.93 3.88 12.80
CA ILE A 44 -14.99 4.26 13.85
C ILE A 44 -15.69 3.94 15.18
N ARG A 45 -15.04 3.15 16.03
CA ARG A 45 -15.61 2.77 17.34
C ARG A 45 -15.37 3.89 18.34
N GLU A 46 -16.16 3.89 19.41
CA GLU A 46 -15.93 4.79 20.54
C GLU A 46 -14.50 4.63 21.06
N GLY A 47 -13.80 5.76 21.21
CA GLY A 47 -12.40 5.80 21.64
C GLY A 47 -11.36 5.55 20.54
N GLU A 48 -11.76 5.36 19.28
CA GLU A 48 -10.82 5.29 18.15
C GLU A 48 -10.77 6.58 17.34
N GLU A 49 -9.61 6.88 16.77
CA GLU A 49 -9.44 7.93 15.78
C GLU A 49 -9.47 7.36 14.35
N PRO A 50 -9.92 8.15 13.35
CA PRO A 50 -9.83 7.76 11.95
C PRO A 50 -8.37 7.64 11.50
N ILE A 51 -8.04 6.58 10.75
CA ILE A 51 -6.70 6.37 10.15
C ILE A 51 -6.36 7.37 9.02
N MET A 52 -7.25 8.30 8.72
CA MET A 52 -7.05 9.33 7.70
C MET A 52 -7.87 10.57 8.06
N GLY A 53 -7.23 11.74 7.96
CA GLY A 53 -7.85 13.00 8.36
C GLY A 53 -9.00 13.45 7.44
N GLU A 54 -8.91 13.17 6.15
CA GLU A 54 -9.90 13.61 5.16
C GLU A 54 -10.30 12.50 4.18
N PRO A 55 -11.55 12.51 3.67
CA PRO A 55 -11.97 11.61 2.60
C PRO A 55 -11.27 11.94 1.27
N ILE A 56 -10.89 10.91 0.52
CA ILE A 56 -10.32 11.04 -0.83
C ILE A 56 -11.05 10.14 -1.82
N THR A 57 -10.91 10.39 -3.12
CA THR A 57 -11.46 9.48 -4.14
C THR A 57 -10.61 8.22 -4.29
N PHE A 58 -11.21 7.12 -4.76
CA PHE A 58 -10.48 5.90 -5.04
C PHE A 58 -9.37 6.10 -6.08
N ALA A 59 -9.61 6.94 -7.10
CA ALA A 59 -8.59 7.30 -8.08
C ALA A 59 -7.37 8.00 -7.45
N GLU A 60 -7.60 8.92 -6.50
CA GLU A 60 -6.53 9.58 -5.77
C GLU A 60 -5.78 8.61 -4.85
N MET A 61 -6.51 7.76 -4.11
CA MET A 61 -5.92 6.71 -3.29
C MET A 61 -5.02 5.79 -4.12
N TYR A 62 -5.49 5.34 -5.28
CA TYR A 62 -4.75 4.49 -6.19
C TYR A 62 -3.49 5.19 -6.73
N ARG A 63 -3.60 6.47 -7.12
CA ARG A 63 -2.45 7.29 -7.54
C ARG A 63 -1.38 7.37 -6.44
N ARG A 64 -1.77 7.72 -5.20
CA ARG A 64 -0.86 7.76 -4.04
C ARG A 64 -0.19 6.42 -3.77
N LYS A 65 -0.95 5.31 -3.86
CA LYS A 65 -0.44 3.94 -3.69
C LYS A 65 0.64 3.63 -4.73
N MET A 66 0.37 3.90 -6.01
CA MET A 66 1.33 3.61 -7.08
C MET A 66 2.60 4.45 -6.99
N SER A 67 2.49 5.74 -6.65
CA SER A 67 3.66 6.60 -6.45
C SER A 67 4.57 6.08 -5.33
N ARG A 68 3.99 5.67 -4.19
CA ARG A 68 4.75 5.07 -3.07
C ARG A 68 5.43 3.76 -3.44
N ASP A 69 4.74 2.89 -4.19
CA ASP A 69 5.34 1.62 -4.63
C ASP A 69 6.58 1.83 -5.51
N ILE A 70 6.52 2.82 -6.41
CA ILE A 70 7.65 3.22 -7.26
C ILE A 70 8.80 3.77 -6.41
N GLU A 71 8.50 4.63 -5.45
CA GLU A 71 9.49 5.18 -4.52
C GLU A 71 10.16 4.09 -3.68
N HIS A 72 9.39 3.16 -3.11
CA HIS A 72 9.90 2.00 -2.40
C HIS A 72 10.85 1.15 -3.26
N ALA A 73 10.51 0.93 -4.53
CA ALA A 73 11.38 0.20 -5.45
C ALA A 73 12.72 0.94 -5.68
N LYS A 74 12.69 2.27 -5.82
CA LYS A 74 13.91 3.09 -5.95
C LYS A 74 14.78 3.02 -4.70
N LEU A 75 14.18 3.15 -3.52
CA LEU A 75 14.88 3.06 -2.24
C LEU A 75 15.53 1.68 -2.04
N LYS A 76 14.82 0.59 -2.37
CA LYS A 76 15.38 -0.77 -2.31
C LYS A 76 16.57 -0.95 -3.25
N LYS A 77 16.51 -0.36 -4.45
CA LYS A 77 17.63 -0.37 -5.40
C LYS A 77 18.83 0.39 -4.85
N LEU A 78 18.62 1.61 -4.34
CA LEU A 78 19.68 2.43 -3.75
C LEU A 78 20.34 1.73 -2.56
N ALA A 79 19.55 1.12 -1.68
CA ALA A 79 20.06 0.38 -0.53
C ALA A 79 20.96 -0.80 -0.92
N LYS A 80 20.71 -1.42 -2.08
CA LYS A 80 21.55 -2.50 -2.62
C LYS A 80 22.85 -1.97 -3.24
N GLU A 81 22.81 -0.82 -3.88
CA GLU A 81 23.95 -0.22 -4.61
C GLU A 81 24.88 0.59 -3.70
N ASN A 82 24.35 1.23 -2.66
CA ASN A 82 25.11 2.04 -1.71
C ASN A 82 24.52 1.90 -0.27
N PRO A 83 24.93 0.87 0.49
CA PRO A 83 24.38 0.60 1.82
C PRO A 83 24.63 1.73 2.84
N GLU A 84 25.64 2.58 2.64
CA GLU A 84 25.96 3.72 3.53
C GLU A 84 25.04 4.94 3.31
N ALA A 85 24.30 5.01 2.19
CA ALA A 85 23.40 6.11 1.88
C ALA A 85 22.05 6.06 2.63
N LEU A 86 21.76 4.98 3.37
CA LEU A 86 20.46 4.75 4.01
C LEU A 86 20.23 5.63 5.25
N ASP A 87 21.30 5.94 5.98
CA ASP A 87 21.24 6.62 7.29
C ASP A 87 20.77 8.08 7.20
N LYS A 88 20.96 8.74 6.05
CA LYS A 88 20.56 10.15 5.85
C LYS A 88 19.09 10.36 5.47
N ASN A 89 18.40 9.32 4.98
CA ASN A 89 17.03 9.46 4.43
C ASN A 89 15.92 8.84 5.31
N MET A 90 16.27 8.10 6.38
CA MET A 90 15.28 7.52 7.30
C MET A 90 14.53 8.55 8.15
N SER A 91 15.01 9.79 8.24
CA SER A 91 14.35 10.89 8.97
C SER A 91 13.13 11.48 8.24
N VAL A 92 12.89 11.11 6.97
CA VAL A 92 11.79 11.67 6.15
C VAL A 92 10.59 10.72 6.03
N VAL A 93 10.80 9.40 6.15
CA VAL A 93 9.77 8.38 5.85
C VAL A 93 8.95 7.97 7.09
N VAL A 94 9.44 8.25 8.30
CA VAL A 94 8.74 7.94 9.55
C VAL A 94 8.16 9.23 10.15
N LYS A 95 7.15 9.79 9.48
CA LYS A 95 6.11 10.54 10.19
C LYS A 95 4.82 9.74 10.07
N PRO A 96 4.29 9.20 11.18
CA PRO A 96 2.93 8.69 11.17
C PRO A 96 2.00 9.90 11.06
N GLU A 97 1.16 9.90 10.04
CA GLU A 97 -0.18 10.48 10.14
C GLU A 97 -1.14 9.36 10.53
#